data_AF-X0RFI2-F1
#
_entry.id   AF-X0RFI2-F1
#
_cell.length_a   1.000
_cell.length_b   1.000
_cell.length_c   1.000
_cell.angle_alpha   90.00
_cell.angle_beta   90.00
_cell.angle_gamma   90.00
#
_symmetry.space_group_name_H-M   'P 1'
#
loop_
_entity.id
_entity.type
_entity.pdbx_description
1 polymer ?
#
loop_
_entity_poly.entity_id
_entity_poly.type
_entity_poly.pdbx_seq_one_letter_code
_entity_poly.pdbx_strand_id
1 'polypeptide(L)'
;MTVTSAGVLLYRTDDAGVLQLWIVHMGGPFWARKDEAAWSIPKGEYVEGEDPYAAALREFEEEIGAPPPAAEYELLGEFRQPSRKVITVYAAEVSDDVAFVESNTFELEWPPRSGKVQQFPEVDDARWFPADVAETKLVKGQRPVVDALRLRRP
;
A
#
# COMPACT_ATOMS: atom_id res chain seq x y z
N MET A 1 -2.92 6.15 -22.21
CA MET A 1 -3.66 6.79 -21.11
C MET A 1 -2.86 6.58 -19.84
N THR A 2 -2.85 7.56 -18.94
CA THR A 2 -2.18 7.44 -17.63
C THR A 2 -3.06 6.58 -16.74
N VAL A 3 -2.52 5.55 -16.10
CA VAL A 3 -3.24 4.77 -15.09
C VAL A 3 -3.19 5.53 -13.77
N THR A 4 -4.32 5.63 -13.09
CA THR A 4 -4.49 6.31 -11.80
C THR A 4 -4.85 5.33 -10.71
N SER A 5 -4.26 5.50 -9.53
CA SER A 5 -4.59 4.75 -8.32
C SER A 5 -4.67 5.66 -7.12
N ALA A 6 -5.43 5.25 -6.12
CA ALA A 6 -5.48 5.92 -4.84
C ALA A 6 -5.22 4.93 -3.72
N GLY A 7 -4.56 5.39 -2.65
CA GLY A 7 -4.17 4.52 -1.55
C GLY A 7 -4.04 5.25 -0.22
N VAL A 8 -3.95 4.44 0.84
CA VAL A 8 -3.91 4.91 2.23
C VAL A 8 -2.58 4.55 2.87
N LEU A 9 -1.87 5.55 3.40
CA LEU A 9 -0.70 5.36 4.25
C LEU A 9 -1.05 5.62 5.71
N LEU A 10 -1.18 4.56 6.50
CA LEU A 10 -1.31 4.70 7.94
C LEU A 10 0.07 4.87 8.56
N TYR A 11 0.17 5.79 9.51
CA TYR A 11 1.38 6.03 10.26
C TYR A 11 1.07 6.18 11.75
N ARG A 12 2.11 6.00 12.59
CA ARG A 12 2.06 6.29 14.01
C ARG A 12 3.45 6.65 14.52
N THR A 13 3.52 7.35 15.63
CA THR A 13 4.79 7.52 16.36
C THR A 13 4.75 6.60 17.57
N ASP A 14 5.76 5.72 17.72
CA ASP A 14 5.84 4.85 18.88
C ASP A 14 6.31 5.58 20.15
N ASP A 15 6.30 4.90 21.30
CA ASP A 15 6.69 5.46 22.60
C ASP A 15 8.15 5.97 22.62
N ALA A 16 9.00 5.51 21.70
CA ALA A 16 10.38 5.96 21.56
C ALA A 16 10.52 7.17 20.62
N GLY A 17 9.41 7.69 20.09
CA GLY A 17 9.39 8.81 19.15
C GLY A 17 9.73 8.41 17.71
N VAL A 18 9.71 7.11 17.37
CA VAL A 18 10.04 6.64 16.02
C VAL A 18 8.78 6.59 15.17
N LEU A 19 8.85 7.24 14.00
CA LEU A 19 7.80 7.16 12.98
C LEU A 19 7.73 5.74 12.41
N GLN A 20 6.56 5.13 12.53
CA GLN A 20 6.22 3.82 12.01
C GLN A 20 5.21 3.96 10.87
N LEU A 21 5.38 3.17 9.80
CA LEU A 21 4.49 3.11 8.65
C LEU A 21 3.88 1.73 8.54
N TRP A 22 2.59 1.67 8.22
CA TRP A 22 1.91 0.43 7.92
C TRP A 22 1.89 0.19 6.41
N ILE A 23 2.52 -0.91 5.97
CA ILE A 23 2.67 -1.26 4.55
C ILE A 23 2.34 -2.73 4.32
N VAL A 24 2.01 -3.06 3.08
CA VAL A 24 1.60 -4.39 2.64
C VAL A 24 2.68 -5.06 1.80
N HIS A 25 2.90 -6.36 1.98
CA HIS A 25 3.76 -7.16 1.12
C HIS A 25 2.94 -7.63 -0.08
N MET A 26 3.50 -7.48 -1.28
CA MET A 26 2.81 -7.93 -2.49
C MET A 26 2.75 -9.45 -2.53
N GLY A 27 1.55 -9.99 -2.74
CA GLY A 27 1.31 -11.41 -2.80
C GLY A 27 1.65 -12.05 -4.15
N GLY A 28 1.60 -13.37 -4.18
CA GLY A 28 1.84 -14.17 -5.37
C GLY A 28 3.32 -14.56 -5.60
N PRO A 29 3.55 -15.46 -6.57
CA PRO A 29 4.77 -16.25 -6.60
C PRO A 29 6.02 -15.45 -7.02
N PHE A 30 5.85 -14.28 -7.63
CA PHE A 30 6.96 -13.39 -8.00
C PHE A 30 7.56 -12.63 -6.81
N TRP A 31 6.81 -12.53 -5.71
CA TRP A 31 7.14 -11.72 -4.54
C TRP A 31 7.38 -12.55 -3.29
N ALA A 32 6.84 -13.77 -3.21
CA ALA A 32 6.90 -14.68 -2.06
C ALA A 32 8.28 -14.93 -1.41
N ARG A 33 9.39 -14.55 -2.05
CA ARG A 33 10.76 -14.68 -1.50
C ARG A 33 11.54 -13.36 -1.46
N LYS A 34 10.88 -12.25 -1.75
CA LYS A 34 11.48 -10.92 -1.74
C LYS A 34 11.05 -10.21 -0.46
N ASP A 35 11.80 -9.18 -0.10
CA ASP A 35 11.48 -8.36 1.06
C ASP A 35 11.84 -6.90 0.76
N GLU A 36 13.04 -6.64 0.24
CA GLU A 36 13.34 -5.32 -0.30
C GLU A 36 12.60 -5.05 -1.62
N ALA A 37 12.08 -3.82 -1.75
CA ALA A 37 11.29 -3.38 -2.91
C ALA A 37 10.15 -4.35 -3.30
N ALA A 38 9.58 -5.03 -2.29
CA ALA A 38 8.48 -6.00 -2.42
C ALA A 38 7.22 -5.58 -1.67
N TRP A 39 7.27 -4.44 -0.95
CA TRP A 39 6.16 -3.89 -0.22
C TRP A 39 5.56 -2.67 -0.93
N SER A 40 4.31 -2.38 -0.63
CA SER A 40 3.53 -1.27 -1.17
C SER A 40 2.71 -0.60 -0.07
N ILE A 41 2.25 0.61 -0.35
CA ILE A 41 1.07 1.21 0.28
C ILE A 41 -0.17 0.52 -0.31
N PRO A 42 -1.18 0.16 0.51
CA PRO A 42 -2.42 -0.43 0.00
C PRO A 42 -3.14 0.59 -0.89
N LYS A 43 -3.57 0.15 -2.07
CA LYS A 43 -4.05 1.02 -3.15
C LYS A 43 -4.68 0.18 -4.27
N GLY A 44 -5.61 0.78 -5.00
CA GLY A 44 -6.08 0.23 -6.27
C GLY A 44 -6.47 1.29 -7.27
N GLU A 45 -6.92 0.85 -8.44
CA GLU A 45 -7.16 1.70 -9.60
C GLU A 45 -8.52 2.39 -9.51
N TYR A 46 -8.59 3.61 -10.02
CA TYR A 46 -9.83 4.36 -10.13
C TYR A 46 -9.92 5.03 -11.49
N VAL A 47 -11.14 5.25 -11.96
CA VAL A 47 -11.41 5.83 -13.29
C VAL A 47 -11.59 7.34 -13.21
N GLU A 48 -11.48 8.01 -14.36
CA GLU A 48 -11.74 9.45 -14.44
C GLU A 48 -13.18 9.77 -13.99
N GLY A 49 -13.31 10.75 -13.08
CA GLY A 49 -14.58 11.15 -12.49
C GLY A 49 -14.95 10.41 -11.19
N GLU A 50 -14.21 9.37 -10.80
CA GLU A 50 -14.31 8.77 -9.48
C GLU A 50 -13.54 9.60 -8.44
N ASP A 51 -14.04 9.68 -7.21
CA ASP A 51 -13.36 10.34 -6.10
C ASP A 51 -12.16 9.49 -5.65
N PRO A 52 -10.90 9.97 -5.78
CA PRO A 52 -9.72 9.23 -5.35
C PRO A 52 -9.75 8.91 -3.85
N TYR A 53 -10.38 9.73 -3.02
CA TYR A 53 -10.45 9.46 -1.59
C TYR A 53 -11.34 8.25 -1.29
N ALA A 54 -12.55 8.23 -1.86
CA ALA A 54 -13.46 7.10 -1.76
C ALA A 54 -12.83 5.80 -2.31
N ALA A 55 -12.10 5.89 -3.43
CA ALA A 55 -11.37 4.76 -3.99
C ALA A 55 -10.28 4.26 -3.02
N ALA A 56 -9.48 5.14 -2.43
CA ALA A 56 -8.44 4.75 -1.48
C ALA A 56 -8.99 3.97 -0.27
N LEU A 57 -10.13 4.39 0.27
CA LEU A 57 -10.77 3.70 1.40
C LEU A 57 -11.35 2.33 1.01
N ARG A 58 -12.03 2.26 -0.14
CA ARG A 58 -12.56 1.00 -0.70
C ARG A 58 -11.44 -0.01 -0.93
N GLU A 59 -10.37 0.41 -1.58
CA GLU A 59 -9.23 -0.45 -1.92
C GLU A 59 -8.49 -0.95 -0.67
N PHE A 60 -8.41 -0.12 0.37
CA PHE A 60 -7.90 -0.60 1.67
C PHE A 60 -8.76 -1.75 2.20
N GLU A 61 -10.09 -1.63 2.18
CA GLU A 61 -10.96 -2.70 2.65
C GLU A 61 -10.82 -3.99 1.81
N GLU A 62 -10.70 -3.86 0.49
CA GLU A 62 -10.52 -4.99 -0.43
C GLU A 62 -9.16 -5.70 -0.26
N GLU A 63 -8.07 -4.96 -0.12
CA GLU A 63 -6.73 -5.53 0.00
C GLU A 63 -6.44 -6.06 1.41
N ILE A 64 -7.09 -5.52 2.46
CA ILE A 64 -6.80 -5.84 3.86
C ILE A 64 -7.86 -6.76 4.48
N GLY A 65 -9.07 -6.79 3.92
CA GLY A 65 -10.22 -7.55 4.43
C GLY A 65 -10.87 -6.90 5.66
N ALA A 66 -10.53 -5.65 5.95
CA ALA A 66 -11.07 -4.86 7.05
C ALA A 66 -11.10 -3.38 6.67
N PRO A 67 -12.10 -2.61 7.13
CA PRO A 67 -12.18 -1.19 6.80
C PRO A 67 -10.99 -0.42 7.37
N PRO A 68 -10.55 0.66 6.69
CA PRO A 68 -9.53 1.54 7.24
C PRO A 68 -9.99 2.14 8.58
N PRO A 69 -9.08 2.36 9.56
CA PRO A 69 -9.46 2.91 10.86
C PRO A 69 -10.16 4.27 10.75
N ALA A 70 -11.06 4.55 11.68
CA ALA A 70 -11.68 5.86 11.78
C ALA A 70 -10.63 6.91 12.23
N ALA A 71 -10.21 7.75 11.30
CA ALA A 71 -9.18 8.76 11.51
C ALA A 71 -9.37 9.95 10.55
N GLU A 72 -8.65 11.04 10.80
CA GLU A 72 -8.57 12.15 9.84
C GLU A 72 -7.51 11.84 8.78
N TYR A 73 -7.98 11.62 7.56
CA TYR A 73 -7.12 11.35 6.40
C TYR A 73 -6.81 12.64 5.66
N GLU A 74 -5.52 12.96 5.55
CA GLU A 74 -5.04 14.12 4.82
C GLU A 74 -4.48 13.69 3.45
N LEU A 75 -4.76 14.47 2.40
CA LEU A 75 -4.09 14.28 1.11
C LEU A 75 -2.59 14.54 1.26
N LEU A 76 -1.77 13.49 1.15
CA LEU A 76 -0.32 13.57 1.21
C LEU A 76 0.28 14.07 -0.11
N GLY A 77 -0.30 13.65 -1.23
CA GLY A 77 0.05 14.13 -2.57
C GLY A 77 -0.14 13.08 -3.66
N GLU A 78 0.32 13.42 -4.87
CA GLU A 78 0.34 12.52 -6.03
C GLU A 78 1.76 12.12 -6.39
N PHE A 79 1.97 10.82 -6.60
CA PHE A 79 3.30 10.22 -6.75
C PHE A 79 3.38 9.42 -8.05
N ARG A 80 4.14 9.94 -9.02
CA ARG A 80 4.34 9.28 -10.30
C ARG A 80 5.33 8.12 -10.19
N GLN A 81 4.88 6.92 -10.55
CA GLN A 81 5.65 5.69 -10.56
C GLN A 81 6.50 5.56 -11.85
N PRO A 82 7.58 4.76 -11.85
CA PRO A 82 8.35 4.45 -13.06
C PRO A 82 7.51 3.83 -14.20
N SER A 83 6.42 3.13 -13.86
CA SER A 83 5.44 2.60 -14.82
C SER A 83 4.57 3.68 -15.50
N ARG A 84 4.76 4.96 -15.16
CA ARG A 84 3.92 6.13 -15.49
C ARG A 84 2.59 6.19 -14.75
N LYS A 85 2.24 5.17 -13.97
CA LYS A 85 1.08 5.19 -13.06
C LYS A 85 1.22 6.33 -12.05
N VAL A 86 0.14 7.04 -11.75
CA VAL A 86 0.11 8.06 -10.70
C VAL A 86 -0.66 7.50 -9.51
N ILE A 87 -0.11 7.64 -8.32
CA ILE A 87 -0.77 7.22 -7.07
C ILE A 87 -1.09 8.47 -6.25
N THR A 88 -2.36 8.70 -5.98
CA THR A 88 -2.84 9.69 -5.01
C THR A 88 -2.85 9.06 -3.63
N VAL A 89 -2.09 9.61 -2.68
CA VAL A 89 -1.96 9.02 -1.35
C VAL A 89 -2.60 9.90 -0.30
N TYR A 90 -3.44 9.29 0.53
CA TYR A 90 -3.99 9.87 1.74
C TYR A 90 -3.30 9.25 2.95
N ALA A 91 -2.96 10.06 3.95
CA ALA A 91 -2.29 9.60 5.15
C ALA A 91 -3.09 9.91 6.40
N ALA A 92 -3.07 8.98 7.36
CA ALA A 92 -3.72 9.17 8.66
C ALA A 92 -2.83 8.64 9.78
N GLU A 93 -2.80 9.39 10.89
CA GLU A 93 -2.18 8.94 12.13
C GLU A 93 -3.17 8.06 12.89
N VAL A 94 -2.75 6.88 13.32
CA VAL A 94 -3.60 5.94 14.07
C VAL A 94 -2.87 5.37 15.28
N SER A 95 -3.54 5.29 16.42
CA SER A 95 -3.00 4.65 17.63
C SER A 95 -3.23 3.13 17.65
N ASP A 96 -4.27 2.68 16.94
CA ASP A 96 -4.76 1.31 17.02
C ASP A 96 -3.91 0.35 16.18
N ASP A 97 -3.86 -0.91 16.61
CA ASP A 97 -3.30 -1.98 15.80
C ASP A 97 -4.23 -2.28 14.62
N VAL A 98 -3.67 -2.17 13.42
CA VAL A 98 -4.36 -2.46 12.16
C VAL A 98 -4.17 -3.94 11.86
N ALA A 99 -5.28 -4.68 11.87
CA ALA A 99 -5.28 -6.10 11.53
C ALA A 99 -5.35 -6.30 10.01
N PHE A 100 -4.48 -7.17 9.49
CA PHE A 100 -4.65 -7.78 8.18
C PHE A 100 -5.46 -9.07 8.33
N VAL A 101 -6.55 -9.18 7.57
CA VAL A 101 -7.48 -10.31 7.65
C VAL A 101 -7.32 -11.23 6.44
N GLU A 102 -7.67 -10.74 5.26
CA GLU A 102 -7.60 -11.48 4.00
C GLU A 102 -7.63 -10.48 2.84
N SER A 103 -6.76 -10.68 1.85
CA SER A 103 -6.71 -9.87 0.64
C SER A 103 -7.57 -10.47 -0.46
N ASN A 104 -8.10 -9.63 -1.35
CA ASN A 104 -8.61 -10.08 -2.64
C ASN A 104 -7.56 -10.88 -3.43
N THR A 105 -8.00 -11.65 -4.42
CA THR A 105 -7.14 -12.56 -5.18
C THR A 105 -7.13 -12.26 -6.67
N PHE A 106 -5.99 -12.49 -7.31
CA PHE A 106 -5.84 -12.48 -8.77
C PHE A 106 -5.49 -13.87 -9.31
N GLU A 107 -5.83 -14.11 -10.57
CA GLU A 107 -5.50 -15.34 -11.27
C GLU A 107 -4.17 -15.21 -12.02
N LEU A 108 -3.33 -16.24 -11.92
CA LEU A 108 -2.06 -16.33 -12.62
C LEU A 108 -1.77 -17.76 -13.05
N GLU A 109 -1.32 -17.92 -14.30
CA GLU A 109 -0.78 -19.20 -14.73
C GLU A 109 0.56 -19.49 -14.03
N TRP A 110 0.62 -20.56 -13.24
CA TRP A 110 1.79 -20.91 -12.47
C TRP A 110 1.98 -22.42 -12.30
N PRO A 111 3.20 -22.97 -12.48
CA PRO A 111 4.40 -22.32 -13.01
C PRO A 111 4.21 -21.79 -14.44
N PRO A 112 5.06 -20.85 -14.91
CA PRO A 112 4.88 -20.26 -16.23
C PRO A 112 4.89 -21.30 -17.36
N ARG A 113 3.99 -21.16 -18.34
CA ARG A 113 3.82 -22.06 -19.51
C ARG A 113 3.36 -23.48 -19.13
N SER A 114 2.72 -23.65 -17.98
CA SER A 114 2.15 -24.93 -17.54
C SER A 114 0.70 -25.13 -17.98
N GLY A 115 0.00 -24.06 -18.39
CA GLY A 115 -1.45 -24.05 -18.64
C GLY A 115 -2.29 -24.18 -17.36
N LYS A 116 -1.68 -24.15 -16.17
CA LYS A 116 -2.38 -24.24 -14.88
C LYS A 116 -2.61 -22.85 -14.30
N VAL A 117 -3.85 -22.39 -14.29
CA VAL A 117 -4.26 -21.14 -13.64
C VAL A 117 -4.54 -21.42 -12.16
N GLN A 118 -3.98 -20.58 -11.30
CA GLN A 118 -4.15 -20.61 -9.84
C GLN A 118 -4.49 -19.21 -9.33
N GLN A 119 -5.13 -19.14 -8.17
CA GLN A 119 -5.44 -17.89 -7.48
C GLN A 119 -4.36 -17.56 -6.44
N PHE A 120 -3.98 -16.30 -6.37
CA PHE A 120 -3.02 -15.78 -5.40
C PHE A 120 -3.58 -14.49 -4.79
N PRO A 121 -3.34 -14.22 -3.50
CA PRO A 121 -3.75 -12.96 -2.90
C PRO A 121 -2.94 -11.80 -3.47
N GLU A 122 -3.52 -10.61 -3.61
CA GLU A 122 -2.80 -9.40 -4.01
C GLU A 122 -1.84 -8.92 -2.92
N VAL A 123 -2.22 -9.13 -1.65
CA VAL A 123 -1.41 -8.90 -0.45
C VAL A 123 -1.36 -10.18 0.38
N ASP A 124 -0.17 -10.64 0.78
CA ASP A 124 -0.01 -11.83 1.63
C ASP A 124 0.50 -11.53 3.05
N ASP A 125 0.85 -10.27 3.34
CA ASP A 125 1.29 -9.81 4.65
C ASP A 125 1.10 -8.29 4.78
N ALA A 126 0.91 -7.78 6.00
CA ALA A 126 0.88 -6.35 6.26
C ALA A 126 1.37 -6.05 7.66
N ARG A 127 2.28 -5.07 7.80
CA ARG A 127 2.98 -4.82 9.06
C ARG A 127 3.36 -3.36 9.23
N TRP A 128 3.54 -3.00 10.50
CA TRP A 128 4.22 -1.78 10.91
C TRP A 128 5.74 -1.94 10.78
N PHE A 129 6.39 -0.92 10.21
CA PHE A 129 7.84 -0.81 10.17
C PHE A 129 8.30 0.62 10.51
N PRO A 130 9.46 0.78 11.15
CA PRO A 130 10.12 2.07 11.24
C PRO A 130 10.27 2.71 9.85
N ALA A 131 10.10 4.03 9.73
CA ALA A 131 10.04 4.70 8.44
C ALA A 131 11.29 4.48 7.57
N ASP A 132 12.47 4.40 8.18
CA ASP A 132 13.74 4.07 7.52
C ASP A 132 13.74 2.64 6.97
N VAL A 133 13.20 1.67 7.72
CA VAL A 133 13.03 0.29 7.26
C VAL A 133 11.97 0.21 6.16
N ALA A 134 10.82 0.85 6.34
CA ALA A 134 9.73 0.87 5.37
C ALA A 134 10.18 1.43 4.01
N GLU A 135 11.02 2.48 4.01
CA GLU A 135 11.57 3.08 2.79
C GLU A 135 12.35 2.07 1.93
N THR A 136 13.11 1.16 2.56
CA THR A 136 13.88 0.14 1.83
C THR A 136 12.99 -0.98 1.27
N LYS A 137 11.98 -1.39 2.06
CA LYS A 137 10.99 -2.42 1.72
C LYS A 137 10.03 -2.00 0.62
N LEU A 138 9.65 -0.72 0.60
CA LEU A 138 8.75 -0.17 -0.41
C LEU A 138 9.34 -0.27 -1.82
N VAL A 139 8.48 -0.57 -2.78
CA VAL A 139 8.79 -0.44 -4.20
C VAL A 139 9.36 0.96 -4.47
N LYS A 140 10.39 1.01 -5.33
CA LYS A 140 11.19 2.24 -5.53
C LYS A 140 10.37 3.48 -5.85
N GLY A 141 9.27 3.32 -6.60
CA GLY A 141 8.41 4.43 -6.97
C GLY A 141 7.57 5.01 -5.82
N GLN A 142 7.41 4.31 -4.70
CA GLN A 142 6.64 4.78 -3.55
C GLN A 142 7.52 5.35 -2.42
N ARG A 143 8.84 5.23 -2.51
CA ARG A 143 9.76 5.83 -1.52
C ARG A 143 9.57 7.34 -1.33
N PRO A 144 9.31 8.15 -2.37
CA PRO A 144 9.03 9.58 -2.19
C PRO A 144 7.81 9.89 -1.29
N VAL A 145 6.91 8.92 -1.08
CA VAL A 145 5.78 9.08 -0.15
C VAL A 145 6.29 9.18 1.29
N VAL A 146 7.31 8.40 1.65
CA VAL A 146 7.95 8.44 2.98
C VAL A 146 8.56 9.81 3.24
N ASP A 147 9.28 10.34 2.25
CA ASP A 147 9.88 11.69 2.33
C ASP A 147 8.82 12.78 2.50
N ALA A 148 7.73 12.69 1.73
CA ALA A 148 6.62 13.63 1.83
C ALA A 148 5.97 13.61 3.22
N LEU A 149 5.83 12.43 3.83
CA LEU A 149 5.28 12.29 5.18
C LEU A 149 6.22 12.89 6.22
N ARG A 150 7.52 12.57 6.17
CA ARG A 150 8.54 13.13 7.07
C ARG A 150 8.58 14.67 7.03
N LEU A 151 8.41 15.28 5.86
CA LEU A 151 8.36 16.73 5.73
C LEU A 151 7.16 17.38 6.43
N ARG A 152 6.04 16.65 6.59
CA ARG A 152 4.82 17.14 7.27
C ARG A 152 4.79 16.85 8.76
N ARG A 153 5.66 15.95 9.24
CA ARG A 153 5.73 15.48 10.63
C ARG A 153 7.21 15.41 11.06
N PRO A 154 7.83 16.56 11.35
CA PRO A 154 9.23 16.64 11.77
C PRO A 154 9.48 16.14 13.20
#